data_AF-A0A0C4FBA7-F1
#
_entry.id   AF-A0A0C4FBA7-F1
#
_cell.length_a   1.000
_cell.length_b   1.000
_cell.length_c   1.000
_cell.angle_alpha   90.00
_cell.angle_beta   90.00
_cell.angle_gamma   90.00
#
_symmetry.space_group_name_H-M   'P 1'
#
loop_
_entity.id
_entity.type
_entity.pdbx_description
1 polymer ?
#
loop_
_entity_poly.entity_id
_entity_poly.type
_entity_poly.pdbx_seq_one_letter_code
_entity_poly.pdbx_strand_id
1 'polypeptide(L)'
;PRVNRRWTPMTLVLVSVPILTFALGTWQVQRLSWKKDLIKDLENKMALEPIGLPKHINPKVIPEFEYRKVKLKGRFDHAKEIFIESRTREAELGYHLITPFYPDNGGEPILINRGFIKREFKNPQSRPLSR
;
A
#
# COMPACT_ATOMS: atom_id res chain seq x y z
N PRO A 1 47.54 -36.64 29.89
CA PRO A 1 47.48 -35.16 29.81
C PRO A 1 46.13 -34.68 29.23
N ARG A 2 45.22 -34.23 30.11
CA ARG A 2 43.94 -33.60 29.75
C ARG A 2 44.09 -32.07 29.73
N VAL A 3 44.08 -31.47 28.54
CA VAL A 3 43.52 -30.14 28.21
C VAL A 3 43.14 -30.23 26.71
N ASN A 4 41.97 -30.78 26.38
CA ASN A 4 40.70 -30.06 26.21
C ASN A 4 40.77 -28.95 25.13
N ARG A 5 41.07 -29.32 23.87
CA ARG A 5 40.93 -28.43 22.72
C ARG A 5 39.45 -28.32 22.36
N ARG A 6 38.73 -27.54 23.16
CA ARG A 6 37.27 -27.65 23.30
C ARG A 6 36.50 -27.23 22.05
N TRP A 7 37.00 -26.30 21.23
CA TRP A 7 36.40 -25.94 19.93
C TRP A 7 37.50 -25.36 19.04
N THR A 8 37.74 -25.90 17.84
CA THR A 8 38.52 -25.18 16.81
C THR A 8 37.59 -24.20 16.09
N PRO A 9 38.07 -23.04 15.61
CA PRO A 9 37.24 -22.09 14.87
C PRO A 9 36.53 -22.75 13.68
N MET A 10 37.16 -23.76 13.07
CA MET A 10 36.59 -24.63 12.03
C MET A 10 35.31 -25.37 12.51
N THR A 11 35.35 -26.00 13.68
CA THR A 11 34.18 -26.70 14.25
C THR A 11 33.04 -25.74 14.60
N LEU A 12 33.36 -24.52 15.03
CA LEU A 12 32.36 -23.50 15.34
C LEU A 12 31.65 -23.00 14.08
N VAL A 13 32.39 -22.80 12.98
CA VAL A 13 31.81 -22.46 11.67
C VAL A 13 30.98 -23.61 11.10
N LEU A 14 31.47 -24.84 11.21
CA LEU A 14 30.77 -26.02 10.69
C LEU A 14 29.40 -26.22 11.34
N VAL A 15 29.27 -25.89 12.63
CA VAL A 15 28.01 -26.01 13.37
C VAL A 15 27.14 -24.74 13.24
N SER A 16 27.74 -23.55 13.14
CA SER A 16 26.97 -22.31 13.04
C SER A 16 26.26 -22.15 11.71
N VAL A 17 26.86 -22.58 10.60
CA VAL A 17 26.27 -22.50 9.25
C VAL A 17 24.91 -23.22 9.18
N PRO A 18 24.77 -24.51 9.51
CA PRO A 18 23.47 -25.18 9.44
C PRO A 18 22.45 -24.55 10.38
N ILE A 19 22.85 -24.15 11.61
CA ILE A 19 21.94 -23.50 12.56
C ILE A 19 21.39 -22.19 11.98
N LEU A 20 22.26 -21.36 11.41
CA LEU A 20 21.86 -20.10 10.78
C LEU A 20 20.98 -20.34 9.55
N THR A 21 21.32 -21.31 8.70
CA THR A 21 20.53 -21.65 7.51
C THR A 21 19.14 -22.17 7.90
N PHE A 22 19.02 -23.01 8.93
CA PHE A 22 17.72 -23.48 9.43
C PHE A 22 16.90 -22.34 10.04
N ALA A 23 17.51 -21.46 10.84
CA ALA A 23 16.84 -20.30 11.41
C ALA A 23 16.34 -19.35 10.31
N LEU A 24 17.18 -19.04 9.33
CA LEU A 24 16.83 -18.21 8.19
C LEU A 24 15.78 -18.88 7.30
N GLY A 25 15.89 -20.19 7.05
CA GLY A 25 14.89 -20.94 6.29
C GLY A 25 13.52 -20.92 6.97
N THR A 26 13.48 -21.11 8.28
CA THR A 26 12.25 -21.00 9.08
C THR A 26 11.67 -19.59 9.00
N TRP A 27 12.51 -18.56 9.13
CA TRP A 27 12.07 -17.18 9.00
C TRP A 27 11.52 -16.85 7.61
N GLN A 28 12.16 -17.34 6.55
CA GLN A 28 11.69 -17.17 5.17
C GLN A 28 10.30 -17.78 4.98
N VAL A 29 10.04 -18.97 5.52
CA VAL A 29 8.72 -19.61 5.45
C VAL A 29 7.67 -18.83 6.24
N GLN A 30 7.98 -18.37 7.44
CA GLN A 30 7.09 -17.51 8.23
C GLN A 30 6.78 -16.19 7.52
N ARG A 31 7.82 -15.54 6.98
CA ARG A 31 7.69 -14.29 6.22
C ARG A 31 6.84 -14.48 4.97
N LEU A 32 6.99 -15.62 4.28
CA LEU A 32 6.15 -15.98 3.14
C LEU A 32 4.69 -16.17 3.57
N SER A 33 4.44 -16.90 4.66
CA SER A 33 3.08 -17.10 5.18
C SER A 33 2.42 -15.76 5.48
N TRP A 34 3.09 -14.91 6.25
CA TRP A 34 2.60 -13.56 6.57
C TRP A 34 2.26 -12.74 5.32
N LYS A 35 3.13 -12.77 4.29
CA LYS A 35 2.85 -12.08 3.03
C LYS A 35 1.63 -12.65 2.31
N LYS A 36 1.49 -13.99 2.28
CA LYS A 36 0.33 -14.65 1.66
C LYS A 36 -0.96 -14.30 2.38
N ASP A 37 -0.93 -14.26 3.71
CA ASP A 37 -2.10 -13.90 4.52
C ASP A 37 -2.53 -12.45 4.25
N LEU A 38 -1.57 -11.53 4.11
CA LEU A 38 -1.86 -10.15 3.75
C LEU A 38 -2.47 -10.03 2.35
N ILE A 39 -1.90 -10.73 1.36
CA ILE A 39 -2.45 -10.74 -0.01
C ILE A 39 -3.87 -11.30 0.00
N LYS A 40 -4.11 -12.40 0.72
CA LYS A 40 -5.43 -13.01 0.83
C LYS A 40 -6.46 -12.08 1.47
N ASP A 41 -6.08 -11.35 2.52
CA ASP A 41 -6.97 -10.34 3.13
C ASP A 41 -7.34 -9.23 2.14
N LEU A 42 -6.35 -8.72 1.39
CA LEU A 42 -6.56 -7.72 0.35
C LEU A 42 -7.47 -8.24 -0.77
N GLU A 43 -7.22 -9.46 -1.27
CA GLU A 43 -8.03 -10.10 -2.31
C GLU A 43 -9.48 -10.27 -1.85
N ASN A 44 -9.69 -10.76 -0.63
CA ASN A 44 -11.01 -10.89 -0.03
C ASN A 44 -11.73 -9.53 0.02
N LYS A 45 -11.06 -8.49 0.53
CA LYS A 45 -11.64 -7.14 0.65
C LYS A 45 -11.96 -6.52 -0.72
N MET A 46 -11.13 -6.77 -1.73
CA MET A 46 -11.36 -6.33 -3.10
C MET A 46 -12.48 -7.11 -3.82
N ALA A 47 -12.73 -8.36 -3.42
CA ALA A 47 -13.80 -9.20 -3.96
C ALA A 47 -15.18 -8.86 -3.37
N LEU A 48 -15.24 -8.23 -2.20
CA LEU A 48 -16.49 -7.78 -1.59
C LEU A 48 -17.23 -6.77 -2.47
N GLU A 49 -18.56 -6.79 -2.37
CA GLU A 49 -19.40 -5.85 -3.11
C GLU A 49 -19.11 -4.40 -2.68
N PRO A 50 -19.07 -3.45 -3.63
CA PRO A 50 -18.84 -2.07 -3.31
C PRO A 50 -19.96 -1.48 -2.46
N ILE A 51 -19.62 -0.93 -1.30
CA ILE A 51 -20.59 -0.33 -0.38
C ILE A 51 -20.67 1.18 -0.57
N GLY A 52 -21.81 1.79 -0.20
CA GLY A 52 -21.92 3.24 -0.07
C GLY A 52 -21.12 3.72 1.13
N LEU A 53 -20.37 4.82 0.98
CA LEU A 53 -19.64 5.39 2.11
C LEU A 53 -20.63 6.10 3.05
N PRO A 54 -20.60 5.83 4.37
CA PRO A 54 -21.42 6.55 5.35
C PRO A 54 -21.01 8.02 5.43
N LYS A 55 -21.95 8.90 5.84
CA LYS A 55 -21.72 10.35 5.92
C LYS A 55 -20.62 10.73 6.93
N HIS A 56 -20.49 9.94 7.98
CA HIS A 56 -19.46 10.10 9.02
C HIS A 56 -18.73 8.79 9.20
N ILE A 57 -17.40 8.84 9.12
CA ILE A 57 -16.54 7.68 9.35
C ILE A 57 -15.99 7.78 10.77
N ASN A 58 -16.32 6.79 11.61
CA ASN A 58 -15.70 6.69 12.92
C ASN A 58 -14.26 6.19 12.76
N PRO A 59 -13.25 6.80 13.39
CA PRO A 59 -11.86 6.34 13.29
C PRO A 59 -11.67 4.86 13.66
N LYS A 60 -12.55 4.32 14.52
CA LYS A 60 -12.52 2.91 14.94
C LYS A 60 -12.79 1.92 13.80
N VAL A 61 -13.55 2.31 12.78
CA VAL A 61 -13.91 1.42 11.67
C VAL A 61 -12.95 1.52 10.47
N ILE A 62 -11.99 2.45 10.48
CA ILE A 62 -11.03 2.67 9.38
C ILE A 62 -10.36 1.36 8.90
N PRO A 63 -9.88 0.44 9.78
CA PRO A 63 -9.24 -0.79 9.34
C PRO A 63 -10.14 -1.71 8.50
N GLU A 64 -11.46 -1.61 8.65
CA GLU A 64 -12.44 -2.40 7.91
C GLU A 64 -12.74 -1.80 6.52
N PHE A 65 -12.52 -0.50 6.35
CA PHE A 65 -12.71 0.21 5.08
C PHE A 65 -11.44 0.24 4.23
N GLU A 66 -10.28 -0.05 4.82
CA GLU A 66 -9.02 -0.12 4.10
C GLU A 66 -9.10 -1.14 2.95
N TYR A 67 -8.73 -0.73 1.74
CA TYR A 67 -8.78 -1.53 0.51
C TYR A 67 -10.17 -2.03 0.07
N ARG A 68 -11.26 -1.54 0.69
CA ARG A 68 -12.62 -1.88 0.30
C ARG A 68 -13.09 -1.01 -0.87
N LYS A 69 -13.80 -1.60 -1.82
CA LYS A 69 -14.44 -0.85 -2.91
C LYS A 69 -15.62 -0.04 -2.36
N VAL A 70 -15.74 1.21 -2.77
CA VAL A 70 -16.84 2.10 -2.38
C VAL A 70 -17.49 2.75 -3.60
N LYS A 71 -18.80 2.94 -3.53
CA LYS A 71 -19.59 3.68 -4.54
C LYS A 71 -19.99 5.03 -3.97
N LEU A 72 -19.69 6.08 -4.73
CA LEU A 72 -19.95 7.46 -4.36
C LEU A 72 -20.58 8.20 -5.55
N LYS A 73 -21.45 9.16 -5.25
CA LYS A 73 -22.02 10.12 -6.21
C LYS A 73 -21.83 11.53 -5.65
N GLY A 74 -21.44 12.47 -6.50
CA GLY A 74 -20.96 13.77 -6.08
C GLY A 74 -20.20 14.51 -7.17
N ARG A 75 -19.47 15.54 -6.77
CA ARG A 75 -18.75 16.43 -7.67
C ARG A 75 -17.29 16.58 -7.24
N PHE A 76 -16.39 16.61 -8.23
CA PHE A 76 -15.00 16.95 -8.01
C PHE A 76 -14.81 18.46 -7.98
N ASP A 77 -14.04 18.94 -7.01
CA ASP A 77 -13.61 20.34 -6.94
C ASP A 77 -12.23 20.49 -7.58
N HIS A 78 -12.23 20.75 -8.88
CA HIS A 78 -11.00 20.94 -9.66
C HIS A 78 -10.25 22.23 -9.31
N ALA A 79 -10.88 23.17 -8.59
CA ALA A 79 -10.19 24.39 -8.15
C ALA A 79 -9.23 24.13 -6.97
N LYS A 80 -9.42 23.03 -6.23
CA LYS A 80 -8.60 22.65 -5.07
C LYS A 80 -7.77 21.39 -5.31
N GLU A 81 -7.30 21.19 -6.55
CA GLU A 81 -6.42 20.08 -6.89
C GLU A 81 -5.07 20.19 -6.18
N ILE A 82 -4.63 19.09 -5.57
CA ILE A 82 -3.33 18.97 -4.90
C ILE A 82 -2.44 18.09 -5.77
N PHE A 83 -1.26 18.60 -6.10
CA PHE A 83 -0.24 17.89 -6.87
C PHE A 83 0.88 17.47 -5.93
N ILE A 84 1.01 16.16 -5.69
CA ILE A 84 2.13 15.61 -4.94
C ILE A 84 3.22 15.23 -5.93
N GLU A 85 4.39 15.87 -5.83
CA GLU A 85 5.56 15.45 -6.59
C GLU A 85 5.99 14.06 -6.13
N SER A 86 5.81 13.07 -7.00
CA SER A 86 6.44 11.78 -6.81
C SER A 86 7.80 11.83 -7.47
N ARG A 87 8.82 11.31 -6.79
CA ARG A 87 10.11 11.05 -7.43
C ARG A 87 9.88 10.13 -8.64
N THR A 88 10.66 10.38 -9.68
CA THR A 88 10.60 9.84 -11.04
C THR A 88 9.98 8.44 -11.13
N ARG A 89 8.87 8.31 -11.87
CA ARG A 89 8.28 7.01 -12.20
C ARG A 89 8.69 6.68 -13.63
N GLU A 90 9.40 5.57 -13.83
CA GLU A 90 9.81 5.09 -15.17
C GLU A 90 10.57 6.15 -16.00
N ALA A 91 11.53 6.85 -15.38
CA ALA A 91 12.31 7.93 -15.98
C ALA A 91 11.54 9.23 -16.33
N GLU A 92 10.23 9.31 -16.08
CA GLU A 92 9.44 10.52 -16.30
C GLU A 92 9.09 11.24 -14.98
N LEU A 93 9.25 12.56 -14.99
CA LEU A 93 8.78 13.44 -13.90
C LEU A 93 7.28 13.71 -14.06
N GLY A 94 6.54 13.48 -12.98
CA GLY A 94 5.11 13.76 -12.93
C GLY A 94 4.60 13.94 -11.51
N TYR A 95 3.29 14.07 -11.39
CA TYR A 95 2.62 14.37 -10.13
C TYR A 95 1.57 13.32 -9.84
N HIS A 96 1.36 12.98 -8.57
CA HIS A 96 0.13 12.35 -8.12
C HIS A 96 -0.94 13.42 -7.95
N LEU A 97 -2.03 13.28 -8.70
CA LEU A 97 -3.17 14.18 -8.63
C LEU A 97 -4.13 13.71 -7.53
N ILE A 98 -4.32 14.56 -6.52
CA ILE A 98 -5.35 14.36 -5.50
C ILE A 98 -6.40 15.45 -5.70
N THR A 99 -7.65 15.04 -5.88
CA THR A 99 -8.77 15.97 -6.08
C THR A 99 -9.78 15.76 -4.95
N PRO A 100 -10.18 16.82 -4.22
CA PRO A 100 -11.28 16.76 -3.29
C PRO A 100 -12.60 16.42 -4.01
N PHE A 101 -13.35 15.50 -3.44
CA PHE A 101 -14.64 15.04 -3.92
C PHE A 101 -15.71 15.34 -2.86
N TYR A 102 -16.74 16.07 -3.25
CA TYR A 102 -17.86 16.41 -2.40
C TYR A 102 -19.02 15.46 -2.72
N PRO A 103 -19.40 14.58 -1.79
CA PRO A 103 -20.48 13.63 -2.03
C PRO A 103 -21.86 14.33 -1.95
N ASP A 104 -22.77 13.98 -2.86
CA ASP A 104 -24.12 14.58 -2.93
C ASP A 104 -24.97 14.25 -1.69
N ASN A 105 -24.58 13.23 -0.93
CA ASN A 105 -25.25 12.83 0.29
C ASN A 105 -25.01 13.79 1.49
N GLY A 106 -24.21 14.85 1.29
CA GLY A 106 -23.90 15.86 2.30
C GLY A 106 -22.88 15.41 3.35
N GLY A 107 -22.05 14.41 3.03
CA GLY A 107 -20.93 13.99 3.86
C GLY A 107 -19.71 14.92 3.78
N GLU A 108 -18.68 14.61 4.55
CA GLU A 108 -17.39 15.31 4.54
C GLU A 108 -16.68 15.21 3.17
N PRO A 109 -15.83 16.19 2.81
CA PRO A 109 -15.05 16.14 1.58
C PRO A 109 -14.03 15.00 1.62
N ILE A 110 -14.01 14.19 0.57
CA ILE A 110 -13.15 13.01 0.47
C ILE A 110 -11.99 13.33 -0.48
N LEU A 111 -10.76 13.05 -0.08
CA LEU A 111 -9.61 13.19 -0.96
C LEU A 111 -9.46 11.93 -1.82
N ILE A 112 -9.59 12.09 -3.13
CA ILE A 112 -9.44 11.00 -4.09
C ILE A 112 -8.11 11.12 -4.80
N ASN A 113 -7.24 10.10 -4.66
CA ASN A 113 -6.03 9.97 -5.45
C ASN A 113 -6.41 9.45 -6.85
N ARG A 114 -6.25 10.28 -7.88
CA ARG A 114 -6.60 9.98 -9.27
C ARG A 114 -5.44 9.37 -10.05
N GLY A 115 -4.32 9.12 -9.38
CA GLY A 115 -3.14 8.49 -9.97
C GLY A 115 -2.08 9.49 -10.44
N PHE A 116 -1.15 8.96 -11.24
CA PHE A 116 -0.01 9.70 -11.75
C PHE A 116 -0.38 10.41 -13.05
N ILE A 117 -0.02 11.69 -13.14
CA ILE A 117 -0.11 12.49 -14.36
C ILE A 117 1.29 12.97 -14.75
N LYS A 118 1.59 12.95 -16.06
CA LYS A 118 2.82 13.54 -16.57
C LYS A 118 2.79 15.06 -16.42
N ARG A 119 3.97 15.70 -16.39
CA ARG A 119 4.12 17.15 -16.21
C ARG A 119 3.38 17.99 -17.26
N GLU A 120 3.25 17.46 -18.47
CA GLU A 120 2.51 18.06 -19.59
C GLU A 120 0.98 18.10 -19.39
N PHE A 121 0.43 17.22 -18.55
CA PHE A 121 -1.00 17.16 -18.23
C PHE A 121 -1.39 17.96 -16.98
N LYS A 122 -0.57 18.94 -16.60
CA LYS A 122 -0.86 19.82 -15.45
C LYS A 122 -2.16 20.60 -15.65
N ASN A 123 -2.47 21.02 -16.87
CA ASN A 123 -3.71 21.74 -17.17
C ASN A 123 -4.91 20.76 -17.22
N PRO A 124 -6.01 20.99 -16.45
CA PRO A 124 -7.19 20.13 -16.48
C PRO A 124 -7.79 19.91 -17.88
N GLN A 125 -7.70 20.93 -18.75
CA GLN A 125 -8.22 20.89 -20.12
C GLN A 125 -7.42 19.97 -21.07
N SER A 126 -6.14 19.72 -20.78
CA SER A 126 -5.30 18.85 -21.61
C SER A 126 -5.40 17.36 -21.23
N ARG A 127 -6.14 17.03 -20.17
CA ARG A 127 -6.28 15.66 -19.69
C ARG A 127 -7.34 14.94 -20.52
N PRO A 128 -7.04 13.75 -21.08
CA PRO A 128 -8.08 12.93 -21.69
C PRO A 128 -9.14 12.63 -20.62
N LEU A 129 -10.40 12.95 -20.92
CA LEU A 129 -11.57 12.83 -20.06
C LEU A 129 -11.49 11.59 -19.16
N SER A 130 -11.14 11.81 -17.90
CA SER A 130 -11.24 10.80 -16.87
C SER A 130 -12.72 10.65 -16.55
N ARG A 131 -13.32 9.60 -17.11
CA ARG A 131 -14.58 9.03 -16.65
C ARG A 131 -14.52 8.67 -15.17
#